data_AF-A0A951HEL1-F1
#
_entry.id   AF-A0A951HEL1-F1
#
_cell.length_a   1.000
_cell.length_b   1.000
_cell.length_c   1.000
_cell.angle_alpha   90.00
_cell.angle_beta   90.00
_cell.angle_gamma   90.00
#
_symmetry.space_group_name_H-M   'P 1'
#
loop_
_entity.id
_entity.type
_entity.pdbx_description
1 polymer ?
#
loop_
_entity_poly.entity_id
_entity_poly.type
_entity_poly.pdbx_seq_one_letter_code
_entity_poly.pdbx_strand_id
1 'polypeptide(L)' 'MLYVKAMDVSVEIHCETCGSANYSLPDGHGDESPIRCNDCGAPQGTIGELKAALVEQVFDHSAEALRRDLERLLAARL' A
#
# COMPACT_ATOMS: atom_id res chain seq x y z
N MET A 1 7.43 -31.24 -2.67
CA MET A 1 7.87 -30.10 -1.84
C MET A 1 7.50 -28.85 -2.61
N LEU A 2 6.37 -28.23 -2.28
CA LEU A 2 5.89 -27.03 -3.00
C LEU A 2 6.68 -25.83 -2.46
N TYR A 3 7.56 -25.27 -3.29
CA TYR A 3 8.19 -23.98 -3.03
C TYR A 3 7.11 -22.90 -3.19
N VAL A 4 6.55 -22.43 -2.08
CA VAL A 4 5.77 -21.18 -2.10
C VAL A 4 6.79 -20.06 -2.23
N LYS A 5 6.90 -19.49 -3.41
CA LYS A 5 7.71 -18.28 -3.61
C LYS A 5 7.02 -17.17 -2.85
N ALA A 6 7.69 -16.57 -1.86
CA ALA A 6 7.15 -15.40 -1.18
C ALA A 6 6.90 -14.31 -2.23
N MET A 7 5.67 -13.81 -2.29
CA MET A 7 5.32 -12.68 -3.13
C MET A 7 5.72 -11.40 -2.40
N ASP A 8 6.58 -10.61 -3.04
CA ASP A 8 6.94 -9.28 -2.57
C ASP A 8 5.98 -8.27 -3.19
N VAL A 9 5.21 -7.58 -2.34
CA VAL A 9 4.24 -6.58 -2.74
C VAL A 9 4.62 -5.28 -2.03
N SER A 10 5.07 -4.30 -2.82
CA SER A 10 5.29 -2.94 -2.37
C SER A 10 4.10 -2.06 -2.73
N VAL A 11 3.73 -1.20 -1.78
CA VAL A 11 2.70 -0.17 -1.95
C VAL A 11 3.26 1.16 -1.47
N GLU A 12 2.83 2.24 -2.11
CA GLU A 12 3.27 3.59 -1.79
C GLU A 12 2.07 4.52 -1.90
N ILE A 13 1.82 5.29 -0.84
CA ILE A 13 0.77 6.30 -0.84
C ILE A 13 1.38 7.64 -1.20
N HIS A 14 0.74 8.33 -2.13
CA HIS A 14 1.15 9.62 -2.63
C HIS A 14 0.11 10.67 -2.24
N CYS A 15 0.58 11.87 -1.93
CA CYS A 15 -0.27 13.00 -1.63
C CYS A 15 -1.09 13.35 -2.86
N GLU A 16 -2.42 13.34 -2.75
CA GLU A 16 -3.30 13.66 -3.88
C GLU A 16 -3.13 15.10 -4.40
N THR A 17 -2.57 16.00 -3.57
CA THR A 17 -2.38 17.41 -3.93
C THR A 17 -1.08 17.66 -4.71
N CYS A 18 0.04 17.06 -4.30
CA CYS A 18 1.36 17.34 -4.90
C CYS A 18 2.11 16.11 -5.43
N GLY A 19 1.58 14.90 -5.23
CA GLY A 19 2.19 13.64 -5.66
C GLY A 19 3.36 13.17 -4.79
N SER A 20 3.65 13.82 -3.66
CA SER A 20 4.74 13.39 -2.77
C SER A 20 4.35 12.25 -1.85
N ALA A 21 5.25 11.31 -1.62
CA ALA A 21 5.12 10.26 -0.60
C ALA A 21 5.74 10.64 0.76
N ASN A 22 6.07 11.92 0.97
CA ASN A 22 6.75 12.41 2.16
C ASN A 22 5.75 12.84 3.25
N TYR A 23 5.65 12.06 4.32
CA TYR A 23 4.77 12.30 5.47
C TYR A 23 5.53 12.26 6.79
N SER A 24 5.16 13.12 7.74
CA SER A 24 5.66 13.06 9.11
C SER A 24 4.67 12.30 9.99
N LEU A 25 5.17 11.31 10.74
CA LEU A 25 4.41 10.63 11.79
C LEU A 25 4.82 11.24 13.15
N PRO A 26 3.94 12.01 13.82
CA PRO A 26 4.32 12.81 14.99
C PRO A 26 4.40 11.99 16.28
N ASP A 27 5.58 11.82 16.90
CA ASP A 27 5.87 11.02 18.13
C ASP A 27 4.72 10.88 19.17
N GLY A 28 4.45 9.64 19.61
CA GLY A 28 3.37 9.33 20.58
C GLY A 28 1.99 9.13 19.94
N HIS A 29 1.96 8.58 18.73
CA HIS A 29 0.82 8.59 17.82
C HIS A 29 -0.22 7.51 18.12
N GLY A 30 -1.50 7.87 17.92
CA GLY A 30 -2.62 6.95 17.83
C GLY A 30 -3.28 7.05 16.45
N ASP A 31 -4.19 6.12 16.14
CA ASP A 31 -4.87 6.07 14.84
C ASP A 31 -5.64 7.38 14.52
N GLU A 32 -6.04 8.16 15.52
CA GLU A 32 -6.73 9.45 15.36
C GLU A 32 -5.80 10.64 15.10
N SER A 33 -4.47 10.45 15.17
CA SER A 33 -3.52 11.55 14.98
C SER A 33 -3.56 12.06 13.53
N PRO A 34 -3.67 13.39 13.31
CA PRO A 34 -3.76 13.94 11.96
C PRO A 34 -2.40 13.91 11.26
N ILE A 35 -2.42 13.69 9.94
CA ILE A 35 -1.23 13.72 9.08
C ILE A 35 -1.34 14.86 8.07
N ARG A 36 -0.18 15.44 7.74
CA ARG A 36 -0.01 16.38 6.64
C ARG A 36 1.11 15.92 5.72
N CYS A 37 1.00 16.27 4.45
CA CYS A 37 2.11 16.12 3.51
C CYS A 37 3.23 17.09 3.92
N ASN A 38 4.46 16.59 3.99
CA ASN A 38 5.62 17.42 4.36
C ASN A 38 6.00 18.44 3.28
N ASP A 39 5.67 18.15 2.02
CA ASP A 39 6.11 18.98 0.89
C ASP A 39 5.13 20.12 0.58
N CYS A 40 3.80 19.87 0.68
CA CYS A 40 2.78 20.88 0.37
C CYS A 40 1.91 21.29 1.56
N GLY A 41 2.02 20.63 2.71
CA GLY A 41 1.25 20.94 3.92
C GLY A 41 -0.22 20.53 3.88
N ALA A 42 -0.69 19.95 2.76
CA ALA A 42 -2.07 19.50 2.60
C ALA A 42 -2.45 18.50 3.70
N PRO A 43 -3.67 18.57 4.26
CA PRO A 43 -4.17 17.56 5.18
C PRO A 43 -4.33 16.22 4.45
N GLN A 44 -4.06 15.12 5.15
CA GLN A 44 -4.01 13.76 4.58
C GLN A 44 -4.81 12.76 5.42
N GLY A 45 -5.77 13.26 6.21
CA GLY A 45 -6.55 12.44 7.13
C GLY A 45 -5.78 12.09 8.41
N THR A 46 -6.08 10.93 8.97
CA THR A 46 -5.48 10.39 10.19
C THR A 46 -4.53 9.22 9.92
N ILE A 47 -3.70 8.86 10.90
CA ILE A 47 -2.80 7.69 10.81
C ILE A 47 -3.59 6.40 10.57
N GLY A 48 -4.76 6.25 11.21
CA GLY A 48 -5.63 5.09 11.04
C GLY A 48 -6.15 4.97 9.62
N GLU A 49 -6.56 6.09 9.01
CA GLU A 49 -7.00 6.14 7.61
C GLU A 49 -5.85 5.78 6.65
N LEU A 50 -4.66 6.36 6.86
CA LEU A 50 -3.48 6.04 6.05
C LEU A 50 -3.11 4.55 6.14
N LYS A 51 -3.15 3.98 7.36
CA LYS A 51 -2.88 2.57 7.60
C LYS A 51 -3.92 1.66 6.94
N ALA A 52 -5.20 2.01 7.03
CA ALA A 52 -6.27 1.25 6.38
C ALA A 52 -6.08 1.23 4.85
N ALA A 53 -5.77 2.39 4.26
CA ALA A 53 -5.49 2.50 2.83
C ALA A 53 -4.26 1.68 2.40
N LEU A 54 -3.17 1.68 3.19
CA LEU A 54 -2.01 0.83 2.91
C LEU A 54 -2.36 -0.65 2.91
N VAL A 55 -3.15 -1.09 3.90
CA VAL A 55 -3.57 -2.49 4.02
C VAL A 55 -4.46 -2.90 2.86
N GLU A 56 -5.41 -2.05 2.46
CA GLU A 56 -6.27 -2.29 1.30
C GLU A 56 -5.44 -2.44 0.01
N GLN A 57 -4.50 -1.52 -0.25
CA GLN A 57 -3.61 -1.60 -1.40
C GLN A 57 -2.78 -2.90 -1.42
N VAL A 58 -2.29 -3.35 -0.26
CA VAL A 58 -1.54 -4.62 -0.17
C VAL A 58 -2.43 -5.80 -0.57
N PHE A 59 -3.69 -5.84 -0.10
CA PHE A 59 -4.62 -6.91 -0.47
C PHE A 59 -4.92 -6.91 -1.97
N ASP A 60 -5.19 -5.74 -2.55
CA ASP A 60 -5.48 -5.60 -3.98
C ASP A 60 -4.29 -6.03 -4.84
N HIS A 61 -3.08 -5.53 -4.52
CA HIS A 61 -1.87 -5.89 -5.25
C HIS A 61 -1.54 -7.39 -5.10
N SER A 62 -1.76 -7.95 -3.91
CA SER A 62 -1.55 -9.39 -3.66
C SER A 62 -2.54 -10.24 -4.47
N ALA A 63 -3.82 -9.84 -4.49
CA ALA A 63 -4.85 -10.52 -5.27
C ALA A 63 -4.54 -10.45 -6.78
N GLU A 64 -4.11 -9.30 -7.28
CA GLU A 64 -3.74 -9.15 -8.68
C GLU A 64 -2.51 -9.99 -9.04
N ALA A 65 -1.47 -9.98 -8.22
CA ALA A 65 -0.27 -10.76 -8.49
C ALA A 65 -0.55 -12.27 -8.45
N LEU A 66 -1.42 -12.74 -7.54
CA LEU A 66 -1.88 -14.13 -7.53
C LEU A 66 -2.67 -14.49 -8.80
N ARG A 67 -3.55 -13.60 -9.26
CA ARG A 67 -4.29 -13.79 -10.52
C ARG A 67 -3.34 -13.93 -11.71
N ARG A 68 -2.33 -13.06 -11.81
CA ARG A 68 -1.31 -13.11 -12.88
C ARG A 68 -0.50 -14.40 -12.82
N ASP A 69 -0.18 -14.90 -11.63
CA ASP A 69 0.49 -16.20 -11.46
C ASP A 69 -0.37 -17.37 -11.94
N LEU A 70 -1.66 -17.37 -11.59
CA LEU A 70 -2.59 -18.40 -12.04
C LEU A 70 -2.74 -18.41 -13.57
N GLU A 71 -2.91 -17.23 -14.18
CA GLU A 71 -3.00 -17.09 -15.64
C GLU A 71 -1.75 -17.65 -16.34
N ARG A 72 -0.56 -17.36 -15.81
CA ARG A 72 0.71 -17.92 -16.32
C ARG A 72 0.77 -19.43 -16.23
N LEU A 73 0.34 -20.01 -15.10
CA LEU A 73 0.34 -21.46 -14.90
C LEU A 73 -0.65 -22.17 -15.84
N LEU A 74 -1.83 -21.58 -16.07
CA LEU A 74 -2.81 -22.13 -17.00
C LEU A 74 -2.32 -22.06 -18.44
N ALA A 75 -1.72 -20.93 -18.84
CA ALA A 75 -1.17 -20.77 -20.19
C ALA A 75 0.00 -21.72 -20.46
N ALA A 76 0.85 -22.01 -19.47
CA ALA A 76 1.97 -22.95 -19.61
C ALA A 76 1.54 -24.42 -19.68
N ARG A 77 0.27 -24.73 -19.42
CA ARG A 77 -0.29 -26.10 -19.43
C ARG A 77 -1.00 -26.47 -20.73
N LEU A 78 -1.20 -25.50 -21.63
CA LEU A 78 -1.76 -25.65 -22.98
C LEU A 78 -0.62 -25.71 -24.01
#